data_AF-A0A172Y174-F1
#
_entry.id   AF-A0A172Y174-F1
#
_cell.length_a   1.000
_cell.length_b   1.000
_cell.length_c   1.000
_cell.angle_alpha   90.00
_cell.angle_beta   90.00
_cell.angle_gamma   90.00
#
_symmetry.space_group_name_H-M   'P 1'
#
loop_
_entity.id
_entity.type
_entity.pdbx_description
1 polymer ?
#
loop_
_entity_poly.entity_id
_entity_poly.type
_entity_poly.pdbx_seq_one_letter_code
_entity_poly.pdbx_strand_id
1 'polypeptide(L)'
;MEEKDKQLPRFDLKKDKEIWEDILNNPVKSLTPEKENVFLENLYRQIDTYERKKKQRRVRIYSTVAATIILTIVGLIGYNNFFKPDVYLARSQSSEIKLADGSVVILSQGAKLTVEKSFPADTRDVFLEGDAVFNVTKSKKHPFIVHGQGYETRVLGTVFKVSQNGTTFNVDLFEGKVLVYRKGHSKESIVLKPQQTFSNLGIPEVASVTQTMDKKSAPIKDKSAAFTFDKCPISDAVKVIEKTYGITIHYPDELENAKITLSLPNATAEALIQSLATQFNLNIKQNNDSIFELEK
;
A
#
# COMPACT_ATOMS: atom_id res chain seq x y z
N MET A 1 3.41 61.78 -40.59
CA MET A 1 4.26 62.92 -40.21
C MET A 1 5.57 62.31 -39.78
N GLU A 2 6.57 62.41 -40.65
CA GLU A 2 7.80 61.61 -40.63
C GLU A 2 8.81 62.29 -39.71
N GLU A 3 8.85 61.88 -38.45
CA GLU A 3 9.82 62.38 -37.48
C GLU A 3 11.14 61.68 -37.75
N LYS A 4 12.04 62.39 -38.45
CA LYS A 4 13.41 61.93 -38.75
C LYS A 4 14.11 61.55 -37.44
N ASP A 5 14.24 60.25 -37.25
CA ASP A 5 15.06 59.59 -36.25
C ASP A 5 16.53 59.99 -36.47
N LYS A 6 16.93 61.16 -35.93
CA LYS A 6 18.35 61.55 -35.88
C LYS A 6 19.00 60.59 -34.90
N GLN A 7 19.58 59.52 -35.43
CA GLN A 7 20.51 58.66 -34.70
C GLN A 7 21.59 59.54 -34.08
N LEU A 8 21.46 59.78 -32.77
CA LEU A 8 22.49 60.38 -31.96
C LEU A 8 23.68 59.41 -31.86
N PRO A 9 24.91 59.93 -31.83
CA PRO A 9 26.12 59.12 -31.96
C PRO A 9 26.24 58.08 -30.83
N ARG A 10 26.63 56.87 -31.20
CA ARG A 10 26.91 55.77 -30.26
C ARG A 10 28.17 56.10 -29.46
N PHE A 11 28.08 56.02 -28.12
CA PHE A 11 29.20 56.20 -27.20
C PHE A 11 30.39 55.31 -27.59
N ASP A 12 31.55 55.93 -27.76
CA ASP A 12 32.79 55.30 -28.23
C ASP A 12 33.81 55.46 -27.10
N LEU A 13 34.13 54.34 -26.44
CA LEU A 13 35.04 54.27 -25.30
C LEU A 13 36.40 54.95 -25.56
N LYS A 14 36.87 55.01 -26.81
CA LYS A 14 38.08 55.77 -27.14
C LYS A 14 37.79 57.27 -27.20
N LYS A 15 36.75 57.64 -27.92
CA LYS A 15 36.38 59.04 -28.18
C LYS A 15 35.94 59.78 -26.92
N ASP A 16 35.20 59.10 -26.05
CA ASP A 16 34.72 59.66 -24.79
C ASP A 16 35.83 59.71 -23.74
N LYS A 17 36.80 58.76 -23.79
CA LYS A 17 38.02 58.82 -22.96
C LYS A 17 38.94 59.97 -23.40
N GLU A 18 39.06 60.22 -24.69
CA GLU A 18 39.78 61.40 -25.22
C GLU A 18 39.13 62.71 -24.75
N ILE A 19 37.80 62.79 -24.70
CA ILE A 19 37.07 63.95 -24.15
C ILE A 19 37.38 64.12 -22.65
N TRP A 20 37.40 63.04 -21.87
CA TRP A 20 37.76 63.09 -20.44
C TRP A 20 39.23 63.48 -20.20
N GLU A 21 40.16 62.97 -21.01
CA GLU A 21 41.57 63.34 -20.92
C GLU A 21 41.82 64.80 -21.36
N ASP A 22 41.08 65.32 -22.36
CA ASP A 22 41.13 66.73 -22.78
C ASP A 22 40.59 67.68 -21.70
N ILE A 23 39.50 67.31 -21.01
CA ILE A 23 38.94 68.09 -19.88
C ILE A 23 39.91 68.14 -18.70
N LEU A 24 40.57 67.02 -18.36
CA LEU A 24 41.53 66.93 -17.25
C LEU A 24 42.81 67.71 -17.53
N ASN A 25 43.26 67.73 -18.79
CA ASN A 25 44.49 68.40 -19.21
C ASN A 25 44.29 69.87 -19.59
N ASN A 26 43.05 70.34 -19.79
CA ASN A 26 42.76 71.71 -20.24
C ASN A 26 41.49 72.29 -19.60
N PRO A 27 41.51 72.63 -18.30
CA PRO A 27 40.31 72.91 -17.50
C PRO A 27 39.54 74.19 -17.87
N VAL A 28 40.09 75.05 -18.75
CA VAL A 28 39.48 76.32 -19.17
C VAL A 28 38.60 76.19 -20.41
N LYS A 29 38.67 75.06 -21.15
CA LYS A 29 37.84 74.84 -22.33
C LYS A 29 36.53 74.17 -21.91
N SER A 30 35.56 74.98 -21.48
CA SER A 30 34.21 74.48 -21.17
C SER A 30 33.62 73.79 -22.41
N LEU A 31 32.96 72.65 -22.21
CA LEU A 31 32.15 72.06 -23.27
C LEU A 31 31.17 73.11 -23.76
N THR A 32 30.93 73.16 -25.07
CA THR A 32 29.79 73.93 -25.56
C THR A 32 28.53 73.34 -24.92
N PRO A 33 27.53 74.15 -24.54
CA PRO A 33 26.32 73.65 -23.85
C PRO A 33 25.66 72.47 -24.57
N GLU A 34 25.74 72.44 -25.90
CA GLU A 34 25.24 71.35 -26.74
C GLU A 34 26.02 70.03 -26.55
N LYS A 35 27.35 70.07 -26.46
CA LYS A 35 28.18 68.86 -26.24
C LYS A 35 28.04 68.34 -24.81
N GLU A 36 27.90 69.23 -23.83
CA GLU A 36 27.66 68.88 -22.44
C GLU A 36 26.31 68.15 -22.27
N ASN A 37 25.25 68.67 -22.89
CA ASN A 37 23.94 68.05 -22.86
C ASN A 37 23.93 66.67 -23.52
N VAL A 38 24.59 66.52 -24.68
CA VAL A 38 24.72 65.20 -25.36
C VAL A 38 25.51 64.20 -24.50
N PHE A 39 26.57 64.66 -23.83
CA PHE A 39 27.35 63.83 -22.92
C PHE A 39 26.54 63.37 -21.72
N LEU A 40 25.84 64.30 -21.04
CA LEU A 40 25.00 63.99 -19.89
C LEU A 40 23.82 63.08 -20.26
N GLU A 41 23.17 63.31 -21.42
CA GLU A 41 22.09 62.45 -21.89
C GLU A 41 22.56 61.00 -22.12
N ASN A 42 23.75 60.83 -22.71
CA ASN A 42 24.35 59.51 -22.91
C ASN A 42 24.72 58.84 -21.58
N LEU A 43 25.26 59.58 -20.62
CA LEU A 43 25.58 59.09 -19.27
C LEU A 43 24.30 58.64 -18.55
N TYR A 44 23.27 59.48 -18.51
CA TYR A 44 21.99 59.16 -17.90
C TYR A 44 21.38 57.91 -18.55
N ARG A 45 21.39 57.82 -19.88
CA ARG A 45 20.88 56.65 -20.62
C ARG A 45 21.63 55.36 -20.27
N GLN A 46 22.95 55.42 -20.10
CA GLN A 46 23.74 54.25 -19.69
C GLN A 46 23.43 53.82 -18.25
N ILE A 47 23.34 54.76 -17.31
CA ILE A 47 22.95 54.48 -15.91
C ILE A 47 21.56 53.84 -15.89
N ASP A 48 20.60 54.42 -16.60
CA ASP A 48 19.24 53.90 -16.72
C ASP A 48 19.22 52.47 -17.28
N THR A 49 19.99 52.19 -18.34
CA THR A 49 20.05 50.84 -18.93
C THR A 49 20.70 49.83 -17.98
N TYR A 50 21.73 50.23 -17.23
CA TYR A 50 22.38 49.38 -16.24
C TYR A 50 21.45 49.07 -15.05
N GLU A 51 20.76 50.09 -14.54
CA GLU A 51 19.77 49.93 -13.46
C GLU A 51 18.58 49.07 -13.88
N ARG A 52 18.06 49.27 -15.10
CA ARG A 52 17.00 48.42 -15.67
C ARG A 52 17.45 46.96 -15.78
N LYS A 53 18.66 46.69 -16.28
CA LYS A 53 19.21 45.31 -16.33
C LYS A 53 19.41 44.71 -14.94
N LYS A 54 19.91 45.48 -13.97
CA LYS A 54 20.08 45.06 -12.56
C LYS A 54 18.73 44.78 -11.88
N LYS A 55 17.71 45.60 -12.13
CA LYS A 55 16.33 45.40 -11.66
C LYS A 55 15.70 44.18 -12.31
N GLN A 56 15.83 44.01 -13.63
CA GLN A 56 15.33 42.83 -14.35
C GLN A 56 16.00 41.54 -13.86
N ARG A 57 17.32 41.54 -13.61
CA ARG A 57 18.03 40.37 -13.03
C ARG A 57 17.50 40.05 -11.63
N ARG A 58 17.31 41.06 -10.77
CA ARG A 58 16.71 40.86 -9.43
C ARG A 58 15.29 40.32 -9.51
N VAL A 59 14.43 40.88 -10.36
CA VAL A 59 13.05 40.39 -10.55
C VAL A 59 13.04 38.96 -11.07
N ARG A 60 13.93 38.59 -12.02
CA ARG A 60 14.08 37.19 -12.47
C ARG A 60 14.51 36.28 -11.33
N ILE A 61 15.49 36.69 -10.52
CA ILE A 61 15.92 35.88 -9.36
C ILE A 61 14.78 35.71 -8.36
N TYR A 62 14.12 36.79 -7.93
CA TYR A 62 13.01 36.70 -6.98
C TYR A 62 11.82 35.92 -7.54
N SER A 63 11.48 36.06 -8.81
CA SER A 63 10.41 35.27 -9.44
C SER A 63 10.77 33.79 -9.54
N THR A 64 12.02 33.43 -9.87
CA THR A 64 12.45 32.03 -9.84
C THR A 64 12.39 31.44 -8.43
N VAL A 65 12.84 32.19 -7.40
CA VAL A 65 12.76 31.75 -6.00
C VAL A 65 11.31 31.63 -5.53
N ALA A 66 10.44 32.58 -5.89
CA ALA A 66 9.02 32.49 -5.55
C ALA A 66 8.34 31.29 -6.23
N ALA A 67 8.64 31.04 -7.51
CA ALA A 67 8.09 29.91 -8.26
C ALA A 67 8.52 28.56 -7.66
N THR A 68 9.78 28.41 -7.25
CA THR A 68 10.24 27.17 -6.62
C THR A 68 9.58 26.94 -5.26
N ILE A 69 9.41 27.98 -4.45
CA ILE A 69 8.70 27.89 -3.16
C ILE A 69 7.23 27.49 -3.37
N ILE A 70 6.55 28.07 -4.37
CA ILE A 70 5.17 27.71 -4.66
C ILE A 70 5.07 26.26 -5.13
N LEU A 71 5.96 25.82 -6.04
CA LEU A 71 5.96 24.43 -6.52
C LEU A 71 6.24 23.43 -5.40
N THR A 72 7.14 23.74 -4.46
CA THR A 72 7.40 22.85 -3.33
C THR A 72 6.20 22.79 -2.38
N ILE A 73 5.58 23.93 -2.06
CA ILE A 73 4.37 23.98 -1.21
C ILE A 73 3.21 23.23 -1.86
N VAL A 74 2.94 23.47 -3.15
CA VAL A 74 1.89 22.77 -3.91
C VAL A 74 2.19 21.27 -3.97
N GLY A 75 3.45 20.88 -4.19
CA GLY A 75 3.87 19.48 -4.16
C GLY A 75 3.63 18.82 -2.81
N LEU A 76 3.95 19.51 -1.70
CA LEU A 76 3.78 19.01 -0.34
C LEU A 76 2.30 18.86 0.03
N ILE A 77 1.49 19.86 -0.31
CA ILE A 77 0.03 19.84 -0.12
C ILE A 77 -0.59 18.72 -0.97
N GLY A 78 -0.20 18.62 -2.25
CA GLY A 78 -0.66 17.57 -3.15
C GLY A 78 -0.32 16.19 -2.61
N TYR A 79 0.93 15.97 -2.18
CA TYR A 79 1.36 14.69 -1.62
C TYR A 79 0.54 14.26 -0.40
N ASN A 80 0.35 15.17 0.57
CA ASN A 80 -0.33 14.85 1.81
C ASN A 80 -1.84 14.61 1.62
N ASN A 81 -2.46 15.25 0.63
CA ASN A 81 -3.89 15.07 0.34
C ASN A 81 -4.17 13.85 -0.55
N PHE A 82 -3.31 13.57 -1.53
CA PHE A 82 -3.60 12.56 -2.55
C PHE A 82 -2.89 11.22 -2.34
N PHE A 83 -1.72 11.16 -1.70
CA PHE A 83 -0.90 9.94 -1.67
C PHE A 83 -0.72 9.33 -0.28
N LYS A 84 -0.91 10.11 0.80
CA LYS A 84 -0.69 9.62 2.16
C LYS A 84 -1.87 8.76 2.62
N PRO A 85 -1.70 7.48 2.98
CA PRO A 85 -2.80 6.62 3.41
C PRO A 85 -3.42 7.11 4.73
N ASP A 86 -4.69 6.80 4.95
CA ASP A 86 -5.36 7.03 6.22
C ASP A 86 -5.09 5.86 7.17
N VAL A 87 -4.60 6.17 8.38
CA VAL A 87 -4.24 5.16 9.38
C VAL A 87 -5.13 5.31 10.60
N TYR A 88 -5.84 4.24 10.96
CA TYR A 88 -6.71 4.16 12.12
C TYR A 88 -6.15 3.17 13.14
N LEU A 89 -6.15 3.56 14.41
CA LEU A 89 -5.58 2.79 15.52
C LEU A 89 -6.59 2.67 16.66
N ALA A 90 -6.95 1.46 17.04
CA ALA A 90 -7.82 1.19 18.18
C ALA A 90 -6.97 0.87 19.42
N ARG A 91 -6.52 1.88 20.17
CA ARG A 91 -5.51 1.69 21.24
C ARG A 91 -6.02 0.88 22.43
N SER A 92 -7.00 1.42 23.15
CA SER A 92 -7.46 0.88 24.45
C SER A 92 -8.85 0.25 24.41
N GLN A 93 -9.60 0.49 23.35
CA GLN A 93 -10.96 -0.01 23.16
C GLN A 93 -11.24 -0.22 21.68
N SER A 94 -12.29 -0.97 21.37
CA SER A 94 -12.75 -1.10 19.99
C SER A 94 -13.19 0.24 19.42
N SER A 95 -12.91 0.47 18.14
CA SER A 95 -13.22 1.71 17.43
C SER A 95 -14.07 1.41 16.21
N GLU A 96 -15.19 2.11 16.06
CA GLU A 96 -15.99 2.07 14.85
C GLU A 96 -15.51 3.15 13.88
N ILE A 97 -15.22 2.76 12.64
CA ILE A 97 -14.67 3.62 11.60
C ILE A 97 -15.59 3.57 10.40
N LYS A 98 -16.05 4.74 9.95
CA LYS A 98 -16.80 4.88 8.70
C LYS A 98 -15.85 5.32 7.59
N LEU A 99 -15.76 4.52 6.54
CA LEU A 99 -14.91 4.78 5.38
C LEU A 99 -15.61 5.67 4.36
N ALA A 100 -14.83 6.26 3.45
CA ALA A 100 -15.33 7.19 2.43
C ALA A 100 -16.31 6.53 1.44
N ASP A 101 -16.23 5.21 1.24
CA ASP A 101 -17.14 4.41 0.41
C ASP A 101 -18.45 4.03 1.14
N GLY A 102 -18.63 4.52 2.37
CA GLY A 102 -19.78 4.22 3.23
C GLY A 102 -19.66 2.92 4.03
N SER A 103 -18.60 2.13 3.82
CA SER A 103 -18.37 0.91 4.59
C SER A 103 -18.08 1.23 6.05
N VAL A 104 -18.43 0.30 6.94
CA VAL A 104 -18.19 0.43 8.39
C VAL A 104 -17.24 -0.68 8.84
N VAL A 105 -16.21 -0.30 9.59
CA VAL A 105 -15.22 -1.22 10.15
C VAL A 105 -15.19 -1.06 11.66
N ILE A 106 -15.42 -2.16 12.38
CA ILE A 106 -15.25 -2.23 13.84
C ILE A 106 -13.89 -2.84 14.11
N LEU A 107 -12.94 -1.99 14.50
CA LEU A 107 -11.55 -2.36 14.78
C LEU A 107 -11.44 -2.77 16.25
N SER A 108 -10.89 -3.95 16.53
CA SER A 108 -10.71 -4.44 17.90
C SER A 108 -9.58 -3.71 18.61
N GLN A 109 -9.55 -3.78 19.95
CA GLN A 109 -8.45 -3.21 20.73
C GLN A 109 -7.09 -3.77 20.26
N GLY A 110 -6.09 -2.90 20.16
CA GLY A 110 -4.74 -3.19 19.68
C GLY A 110 -4.61 -3.27 18.17
N ALA A 111 -5.72 -3.26 17.41
CA ALA A 111 -5.67 -3.41 15.97
C ALA A 111 -5.43 -2.07 15.24
N LYS A 112 -4.92 -2.19 14.01
CA LYS A 112 -4.58 -1.09 13.11
C LYS A 112 -5.15 -1.36 11.73
N LEU A 113 -5.78 -0.34 11.16
CA LEU A 113 -6.28 -0.35 9.79
C LEU A 113 -5.60 0.77 9.00
N THR A 114 -4.99 0.43 7.87
CA THR A 114 -4.44 1.40 6.93
C THR A 114 -5.25 1.35 5.65
N VAL A 115 -5.78 2.48 5.21
CA VAL A 115 -6.62 2.62 4.01
C VAL A 115 -5.83 3.42 2.98
N GLU A 116 -5.60 2.85 1.79
CA GLU A 116 -4.89 3.58 0.74
C GLU A 116 -5.72 4.76 0.24
N LYS A 117 -5.11 5.95 0.21
CA LYS A 117 -5.70 7.14 -0.43
C LYS A 117 -5.53 7.01 -1.94
N SER A 118 -6.42 6.25 -2.56
CA SER A 118 -6.63 6.25 -4.01
C SER A 118 -8.02 5.71 -4.32
N PHE A 119 -9.04 6.46 -3.87
CA PHE A 119 -10.39 6.37 -4.41
C PHE A 119 -10.52 7.51 -5.44
N PRO A 120 -10.15 7.25 -6.70
CA PRO A 120 -10.81 6.24 -7.52
C PRO A 120 -9.80 5.26 -8.17
N ALA A 121 -9.53 4.14 -7.52
CA ALA A 121 -8.90 2.98 -8.13
C ALA A 121 -9.95 1.93 -8.50
N ASP A 122 -9.57 0.98 -9.35
CA ASP A 122 -10.37 -0.20 -9.67
C ASP A 122 -10.73 -1.01 -8.42
N THR A 123 -10.05 -0.80 -7.29
CA THR A 123 -10.17 -1.57 -6.04
C THR A 123 -10.23 -0.66 -4.80
N ARG A 124 -10.66 -1.23 -3.67
CA ARG A 124 -10.70 -0.61 -2.35
C ARG A 124 -9.80 -1.39 -1.38
N ASP A 125 -8.54 -1.00 -1.31
CA ASP A 125 -7.51 -1.73 -0.58
C ASP A 125 -7.34 -1.20 0.85
N VAL A 126 -7.39 -2.13 1.81
CA VAL A 126 -7.12 -1.86 3.22
C VAL A 126 -6.15 -2.90 3.78
N PHE A 127 -5.25 -2.46 4.65
CA PHE A 127 -4.27 -3.31 5.33
C PHE A 127 -4.66 -3.39 6.80
N LEU A 128 -4.91 -4.61 7.28
CA LEU A 128 -5.31 -4.88 8.65
C LEU A 128 -4.17 -5.58 9.39
N GLU A 129 -3.83 -5.05 10.56
CA GLU A 129 -3.04 -5.72 11.59
C GLU A 129 -3.94 -5.94 12.81
N GLY A 130 -4.16 -7.20 13.22
CA GLY A 130 -5.06 -7.57 14.31
C GLY A 130 -6.48 -7.95 13.83
N ASP A 131 -7.48 -7.68 14.67
CA ASP A 131 -8.85 -8.16 14.48
C ASP A 131 -9.82 -7.04 14.10
N ALA A 132 -10.67 -7.27 13.09
CA ALA A 132 -11.72 -6.34 12.71
C ALA A 132 -12.95 -7.03 12.12
N VAL A 133 -14.12 -6.43 12.34
CA VAL A 133 -15.37 -6.77 11.66
C VAL A 133 -15.64 -5.73 10.58
N PHE A 134 -15.93 -6.19 9.38
CA PHE A 134 -16.19 -5.36 8.22
C PHE A 134 -17.64 -5.51 7.78
N ASN A 135 -18.34 -4.38 7.67
CA ASN A 135 -19.61 -4.26 6.98
C ASN A 135 -19.38 -3.43 5.71
N VAL A 136 -19.17 -4.12 4.60
CA VAL A 136 -18.71 -3.50 3.35
C VAL A 136 -19.89 -3.11 2.47
N THR A 137 -19.92 -1.84 2.05
CA THR A 137 -20.90 -1.33 1.09
C THR A 137 -20.80 -2.10 -0.23
N LYS A 138 -21.97 -2.48 -0.76
CA LYS A 138 -22.08 -3.21 -2.03
C LYS A 138 -21.55 -2.37 -3.21
N SER A 139 -20.56 -2.90 -3.92
CA SER A 139 -20.01 -2.35 -5.16
C SER A 139 -19.54 -3.48 -6.06
N LYS A 140 -20.15 -3.61 -7.25
CA LYS A 140 -19.77 -4.62 -8.25
C LYS A 140 -18.52 -4.24 -9.04
N LYS A 141 -18.23 -2.94 -9.15
CA LYS A 141 -17.13 -2.41 -9.97
C LYS A 141 -15.84 -2.27 -9.18
N HIS A 142 -15.93 -1.98 -7.89
CA HIS A 142 -14.78 -1.73 -7.03
C HIS A 142 -14.76 -2.75 -5.88
N PRO A 143 -14.10 -3.91 -6.03
CA PRO A 143 -13.95 -4.87 -4.95
C PRO A 143 -13.22 -4.25 -3.77
N PHE A 144 -13.62 -4.67 -2.56
CA PHE A 144 -12.93 -4.33 -1.32
C PHE A 144 -11.98 -5.46 -0.97
N ILE A 145 -10.71 -5.13 -0.71
CA ILE A 145 -9.63 -6.10 -0.50
C ILE A 145 -8.99 -5.80 0.85
N VAL A 146 -9.08 -6.76 1.77
CA VAL A 146 -8.37 -6.72 3.04
C VAL A 146 -7.08 -7.52 2.92
N HIS A 147 -5.96 -6.86 3.16
CA HIS A 147 -4.62 -7.45 3.21
C HIS A 147 -4.23 -7.73 4.66
N GLY A 148 -3.73 -8.92 4.96
CA GLY A 148 -3.26 -9.27 6.31
C GLY A 148 -2.62 -10.65 6.38
N GLN A 149 -1.55 -10.81 7.17
CA GLN A 149 -0.83 -12.07 7.37
C GLN A 149 -0.46 -12.83 6.07
N GLY A 150 -0.17 -12.10 4.99
CA GLY A 150 0.15 -12.71 3.69
C GLY A 150 -1.06 -13.24 2.90
N TYR A 151 -2.30 -12.95 3.35
CA TYR A 151 -3.54 -13.27 2.66
C TYR A 151 -4.23 -12.01 2.13
N GLU A 152 -5.04 -12.20 1.10
CA GLU A 152 -5.95 -11.23 0.53
C GLU A 152 -7.38 -11.75 0.65
N THR A 153 -8.25 -10.93 1.23
CA THR A 153 -9.68 -11.21 1.39
C THR A 153 -10.47 -10.23 0.52
N ARG A 154 -11.02 -10.72 -0.58
CA ARG A 154 -11.73 -9.92 -1.59
C ARG A 154 -13.23 -10.09 -1.49
N VAL A 155 -13.95 -8.97 -1.45
CA VAL A 155 -15.42 -8.93 -1.35
C VAL A 155 -16.03 -7.85 -2.24
N LEU A 156 -17.31 -8.00 -2.58
CA LEU A 156 -18.07 -6.99 -3.32
C LEU A 156 -19.14 -6.30 -2.48
N GLY A 157 -19.35 -6.73 -1.23
CA GLY A 157 -20.39 -6.21 -0.34
C GLY A 157 -20.89 -7.30 0.57
N THR A 158 -20.31 -7.37 1.75
CA THR A 158 -20.25 -8.57 2.59
C THR A 158 -20.09 -8.12 4.04
N VAL A 159 -20.67 -8.90 4.97
CA VAL A 159 -20.41 -8.76 6.41
C VAL A 159 -19.54 -9.93 6.85
N PHE A 160 -18.33 -9.64 7.31
CA PHE A 160 -17.34 -10.65 7.67
C PHE A 160 -16.40 -10.15 8.75
N LYS A 161 -15.71 -11.07 9.43
CA LYS A 161 -14.65 -10.78 10.39
C LYS A 161 -13.32 -11.31 9.88
N VAL A 162 -12.26 -10.55 10.09
CA VAL A 162 -10.88 -11.03 9.95
C VAL A 162 -10.24 -11.04 11.32
N SER A 163 -9.59 -12.14 11.67
CA SER A 163 -8.84 -12.29 12.92
C SER A 163 -7.41 -12.74 12.65
N GLN A 164 -6.46 -12.13 13.35
CA GLN A 164 -5.03 -12.37 13.16
C GLN A 164 -4.35 -12.57 14.52
N ASN A 165 -3.71 -13.72 14.72
CA ASN A 165 -2.97 -14.01 15.96
C ASN A 165 -1.72 -14.84 15.65
N GLY A 166 -0.54 -14.26 15.89
CA GLY A 166 0.73 -14.88 15.50
C GLY A 166 0.77 -15.15 14.00
N THR A 167 0.89 -16.42 13.61
CA THR A 167 0.83 -16.87 12.21
C THR A 167 -0.58 -17.26 11.75
N THR A 168 -1.57 -17.22 12.64
CA THR A 168 -2.95 -17.61 12.34
C THR A 168 -3.68 -16.47 11.65
N PHE A 169 -4.37 -16.78 10.55
CA PHE A 169 -5.24 -15.90 9.81
C PHE A 169 -6.60 -16.58 9.61
N ASN A 170 -7.66 -15.94 10.11
CA ASN A 170 -9.03 -16.44 10.02
C ASN A 170 -9.94 -15.43 9.35
N VAL A 171 -10.92 -15.94 8.59
CA VAL A 171 -11.99 -15.13 8.00
C VAL A 171 -13.33 -15.80 8.27
N ASP A 172 -14.17 -15.15 9.08
CA ASP A 172 -15.54 -15.59 9.36
C ASP A 172 -16.51 -14.83 8.46
N LEU A 173 -17.30 -15.52 7.65
CA LEU A 173 -18.27 -14.90 6.76
C LEU A 173 -19.69 -14.98 7.32
N PHE A 174 -20.32 -13.84 7.59
CA PHE A 174 -21.69 -13.76 8.07
C PHE A 174 -22.71 -13.57 6.93
N GLU A 175 -22.50 -12.59 6.03
CA GLU A 175 -23.39 -12.32 4.89
C GLU A 175 -22.58 -12.08 3.62
N GLY A 176 -23.04 -12.62 2.48
CA GLY A 176 -22.50 -12.33 1.16
C GLY A 176 -21.59 -13.43 0.64
N LYS A 177 -20.50 -13.05 -0.02
CA LYS A 177 -19.46 -13.97 -0.52
C LYS A 177 -18.09 -13.35 -0.28
N VAL A 178 -17.13 -14.20 0.05
CA VAL A 178 -15.73 -13.83 0.26
C VAL A 178 -14.86 -14.73 -0.60
N LEU A 179 -13.87 -14.13 -1.25
CA LEU A 179 -12.78 -14.85 -1.88
C LEU A 179 -11.53 -14.64 -1.02
N VAL A 180 -10.92 -15.71 -0.53
CA VAL A 180 -9.68 -15.68 0.26
C VAL A 180 -8.58 -16.38 -0.53
N TYR A 181 -7.39 -15.79 -0.61
CA TYR A 181 -6.22 -16.44 -1.21
C TYR A 181 -4.94 -15.90 -0.59
N ARG A 182 -3.86 -16.70 -0.66
CA ARG A 182 -2.53 -16.24 -0.28
C ARG A 182 -2.02 -15.24 -1.33
N LYS A 183 -1.37 -14.17 -0.88
CA LYS A 183 -0.79 -13.15 -1.75
C LYS A 183 0.15 -13.79 -2.77
N GLY A 184 -0.05 -13.48 -4.05
CA GLY A 184 0.69 -14.09 -5.18
C GLY A 184 0.15 -15.43 -5.68
N HIS A 185 -0.84 -16.03 -5.00
CA HIS A 185 -1.43 -17.34 -5.31
C HIS A 185 -2.93 -17.24 -5.60
N SER A 186 -3.35 -16.25 -6.40
CA SER A 186 -4.77 -15.99 -6.67
C SER A 186 -5.52 -17.13 -7.37
N LYS A 187 -4.80 -18.07 -8.00
CA LYS A 187 -5.39 -19.28 -8.61
C LYS A 187 -5.84 -20.31 -7.58
N GLU A 188 -5.30 -20.28 -6.36
CA GLU A 188 -5.62 -21.18 -5.25
C GLU A 188 -6.68 -20.57 -4.32
N SER A 189 -7.58 -19.76 -4.89
CA SER A 189 -8.55 -19.01 -4.11
C SER A 189 -9.68 -19.88 -3.58
N ILE A 190 -10.07 -19.61 -2.34
CA ILE A 190 -11.16 -20.27 -1.64
C ILE A 190 -12.35 -19.31 -1.57
N VAL A 191 -13.51 -19.79 -2.01
CA VAL A 191 -14.77 -19.04 -1.92
C VAL A 191 -15.52 -19.49 -0.68
N LEU A 192 -15.74 -18.55 0.23
CA LEU A 192 -16.61 -18.76 1.40
C LEU A 192 -18.06 -18.42 1.06
N LYS A 193 -18.96 -19.24 1.60
CA LYS A 193 -20.40 -19.00 1.69
C LYS A 193 -20.76 -18.49 3.09
N PRO A 194 -21.94 -17.87 3.27
CA PRO A 194 -22.41 -17.48 4.60
C PRO A 194 -22.28 -18.62 5.62
N GLN A 195 -21.92 -18.25 6.85
CA GLN A 195 -21.65 -19.16 7.97
C GLN A 195 -20.47 -20.11 7.72
N GLN A 196 -19.49 -19.70 6.91
CA GLN A 196 -18.22 -20.42 6.77
C GLN A 196 -17.06 -19.62 7.31
N THR A 197 -16.12 -20.34 7.92
CA THR A 197 -14.87 -19.81 8.45
C THR A 197 -13.70 -20.42 7.70
N PHE A 198 -12.87 -19.57 7.10
CA PHE A 198 -11.52 -19.93 6.65
C PHE A 198 -10.54 -19.82 7.81
N SER A 199 -9.60 -20.76 7.91
CA SER A 199 -8.43 -20.67 8.77
C SER A 199 -7.21 -21.28 8.10
N ASN A 200 -6.04 -20.65 8.23
CA ASN A 200 -4.78 -21.29 7.88
C ASN A 200 -4.19 -22.17 9.00
N LEU A 201 -4.84 -22.22 10.17
CA LEU A 201 -4.39 -22.95 11.35
C LEU A 201 -2.94 -22.65 11.79
N GLY A 202 -2.43 -21.47 11.41
CA GLY A 202 -1.06 -21.04 11.71
C GLY A 202 0.00 -21.48 10.70
N ILE A 203 -0.37 -22.16 9.62
CA ILE A 203 0.54 -22.69 8.59
C ILE A 203 0.11 -22.14 7.21
N PRO A 204 0.94 -21.35 6.51
CA PRO A 204 0.54 -20.68 5.26
C PRO A 204 0.05 -21.62 4.14
N GLU A 205 0.60 -22.83 4.08
CA GLU A 205 0.31 -23.88 3.10
C GLU A 205 -0.96 -24.68 3.43
N VAL A 206 -1.61 -24.38 4.56
CA VAL A 206 -2.82 -25.04 5.04
C VAL A 206 -4.01 -24.10 4.89
N ALA A 207 -5.13 -24.68 4.47
CA ALA A 207 -6.42 -24.03 4.46
C ALA A 207 -7.47 -24.98 5.02
N SER A 208 -8.21 -24.52 6.01
CA SER A 208 -9.37 -25.19 6.58
C SER A 208 -10.60 -24.33 6.38
N VAL A 209 -11.69 -24.94 5.89
CA VAL A 209 -13.01 -24.30 5.85
C VAL A 209 -13.99 -25.10 6.68
N THR A 210 -14.57 -24.44 7.67
CA THR A 210 -15.54 -25.01 8.62
C THR A 210 -16.81 -24.19 8.64
N GLN A 211 -17.88 -24.74 9.23
CA GLN A 211 -19.05 -23.92 9.58
C GLN A 211 -18.67 -22.97 10.72
N THR A 212 -19.05 -21.71 10.61
CA THR A 212 -18.85 -20.70 11.65
C THR A 212 -19.63 -21.14 12.89
N MET A 213 -18.92 -21.57 13.94
CA MET A 213 -19.58 -22.00 15.17
C MET A 213 -20.14 -20.78 15.91
N ASP A 214 -21.44 -20.80 16.19
CA ASP A 214 -21.97 -20.01 17.30
C ASP A 214 -21.27 -20.47 18.58
N LYS A 215 -20.78 -19.53 19.39
CA LYS A 215 -20.06 -19.77 20.67
C LYS A 215 -20.78 -20.69 21.69
N LYS A 216 -21.96 -21.22 21.36
CA LYS A 216 -22.85 -22.02 22.23
C LYS A 216 -22.99 -23.50 21.88
N SER A 217 -22.41 -24.02 20.78
CA SER A 217 -22.51 -25.46 20.48
C SER A 217 -21.37 -26.28 21.07
N ALA A 218 -21.74 -27.35 21.78
CA ALA A 218 -20.89 -28.32 22.49
C ALA A 218 -19.86 -29.04 21.56
N PRO A 219 -18.85 -29.76 22.10
CA PRO A 219 -17.84 -30.42 21.29
C PRO A 219 -18.45 -31.65 20.63
N ILE A 220 -18.71 -31.59 19.32
CA ILE A 220 -19.32 -32.72 18.61
C ILE A 220 -18.25 -33.41 17.78
N LYS A 221 -18.16 -34.72 18.02
CA LYS A 221 -17.22 -35.75 17.54
C LYS A 221 -17.17 -35.93 16.01
N ASP A 222 -17.92 -35.13 15.25
CA ASP A 222 -18.09 -35.23 13.79
C ASP A 222 -17.78 -33.88 13.11
N LYS A 223 -16.57 -33.35 13.32
CA LYS A 223 -16.10 -32.17 12.57
C LYS A 223 -15.64 -32.59 11.18
N SER A 224 -16.56 -32.72 10.23
CA SER A 224 -16.17 -32.70 8.81
C SER A 224 -15.79 -31.26 8.44
N ALA A 225 -14.51 -31.03 8.15
CA ALA A 225 -14.01 -29.76 7.64
C ALA A 225 -13.49 -29.96 6.22
N ALA A 226 -13.55 -28.91 5.40
CA ALA A 226 -12.78 -28.93 4.16
C ALA A 226 -11.32 -28.61 4.50
N PHE A 227 -10.40 -29.47 4.11
CA PHE A 227 -8.97 -29.27 4.30
C PHE A 227 -8.26 -29.24 2.96
N THR A 228 -7.38 -28.26 2.78
CA THR A 228 -6.44 -28.19 1.68
C THR A 228 -5.03 -28.00 2.25
N PHE A 229 -4.12 -28.87 1.83
CA PHE A 229 -2.69 -28.77 2.03
C PHE A 229 -2.09 -28.53 0.64
N ASP A 230 -1.37 -27.43 0.41
CA ASP A 230 -0.67 -27.21 -0.86
C ASP A 230 0.85 -27.14 -0.65
N LYS A 231 1.57 -28.14 -1.18
CA LYS A 231 3.03 -28.28 -1.06
C LYS A 231 3.50 -28.18 0.40
N CYS A 232 2.66 -28.63 1.33
CA CYS A 232 2.87 -28.58 2.77
C CYS A 232 3.81 -29.73 3.19
N PRO A 233 4.81 -29.50 4.06
CA PRO A 233 5.57 -30.59 4.68
C PRO A 233 4.63 -31.55 5.43
N ILE A 234 4.88 -32.86 5.33
CA ILE A 234 4.04 -33.86 6.03
C ILE A 234 4.04 -33.61 7.54
N SER A 235 5.15 -33.15 8.11
CA SER A 235 5.28 -32.84 9.53
C SER A 235 4.30 -31.77 9.98
N ASP A 236 4.10 -30.74 9.16
CA ASP A 236 3.14 -29.67 9.42
C ASP A 236 1.70 -30.12 9.20
N ALA A 237 1.46 -30.93 8.15
CA ALA A 237 0.15 -31.52 7.92
C ALA A 237 -0.28 -32.44 9.07
N VAL A 238 0.61 -33.31 9.54
CA VAL A 238 0.39 -34.22 10.67
C VAL A 238 0.09 -33.43 11.94
N LYS A 239 0.90 -32.42 12.29
CA LYS A 239 0.62 -31.55 13.45
C LYS A 239 -0.77 -30.93 13.39
N VAL A 240 -1.20 -30.48 12.21
CA VAL A 240 -2.54 -29.93 12.00
C VAL A 240 -3.62 -30.98 12.23
N ILE A 241 -3.46 -32.18 11.68
CA ILE A 241 -4.42 -33.28 11.82
C ILE A 241 -4.52 -33.72 13.29
N GLU A 242 -3.38 -33.98 13.95
CA GLU A 242 -3.29 -34.36 15.36
C GLU A 242 -3.98 -33.35 16.26
N LYS A 243 -3.66 -32.06 16.09
CA LYS A 243 -4.27 -30.97 16.86
C LYS A 243 -5.77 -30.82 16.60
N THR A 244 -6.21 -31.06 15.37
CA THR A 244 -7.62 -30.88 14.98
C THR A 244 -8.50 -31.99 15.54
N TYR A 245 -8.04 -33.24 15.47
CA TYR A 245 -8.84 -34.42 15.83
C TYR A 245 -8.47 -35.04 17.19
N GLY A 246 -7.41 -34.56 17.84
CA GLY A 246 -6.95 -35.09 19.13
C GLY A 246 -6.37 -36.50 19.03
N ILE A 247 -5.64 -36.78 17.96
CA ILE A 247 -5.01 -38.07 17.67
C ILE A 247 -3.49 -37.94 17.61
N THR A 248 -2.79 -39.06 17.53
CA THR A 248 -1.35 -39.16 17.32
C THR A 248 -1.07 -39.99 16.07
N ILE A 249 -0.19 -39.50 15.20
CA ILE A 249 0.19 -40.14 13.94
C ILE A 249 1.71 -40.30 13.92
N HIS A 250 2.17 -41.55 13.92
CA HIS A 250 3.57 -41.89 13.69
C HIS A 250 3.79 -42.23 12.21
N TYR A 251 4.89 -41.73 11.64
CA TYR A 251 5.27 -41.96 10.25
C TYR A 251 6.80 -41.97 10.13
N PRO A 252 7.38 -42.51 9.04
CA PRO A 252 8.84 -42.64 8.91
C PRO A 252 9.54 -41.28 8.88
N ASP A 253 10.60 -41.12 9.68
CA ASP A 253 11.38 -39.86 9.81
C ASP A 253 11.92 -39.36 8.45
N GLU A 254 12.21 -40.28 7.52
CA GLU A 254 12.62 -39.97 6.15
C GLU A 254 11.65 -39.04 5.41
N LEU A 255 10.37 -39.05 5.79
CA LEU A 255 9.31 -38.29 5.15
C LEU A 255 9.07 -36.92 5.78
N GLU A 256 9.72 -36.55 6.90
CA GLU A 256 9.41 -35.34 7.68
C GLU A 256 9.32 -34.05 6.83
N ASN A 257 10.16 -33.93 5.81
CA ASN A 257 10.23 -32.80 4.89
C ASN A 257 9.57 -33.05 3.52
N ALA A 258 9.03 -34.26 3.30
CA ALA A 258 8.31 -34.60 2.08
C ALA A 258 7.04 -33.74 1.97
N LYS A 259 6.75 -33.27 0.76
CA LYS A 259 5.65 -32.34 0.50
C LYS A 259 4.40 -33.07 0.06
N ILE A 260 3.27 -32.64 0.58
CA ILE A 260 1.95 -33.11 0.20
C ILE A 260 1.12 -32.01 -0.48
N THR A 261 0.32 -32.41 -1.45
CA THR A 261 -0.76 -31.59 -1.99
C THR A 261 -2.03 -32.42 -1.96
N LEU A 262 -2.96 -32.04 -1.09
CA LEU A 262 -4.19 -32.78 -0.83
C LEU A 262 -5.33 -31.79 -0.60
N SER A 263 -6.51 -32.06 -1.18
CA SER A 263 -7.72 -31.28 -0.90
C SER A 263 -8.89 -32.23 -0.70
N LEU A 264 -9.50 -32.16 0.50
CA LEU A 264 -10.63 -32.98 0.90
C LEU A 264 -11.76 -32.08 1.39
N PRO A 265 -12.94 -32.06 0.74
CA PRO A 265 -14.05 -31.20 1.12
C PRO A 265 -14.74 -31.63 2.42
N ASN A 266 -14.73 -32.93 2.72
CA ASN A 266 -15.25 -33.52 3.96
C ASN A 266 -14.15 -34.40 4.56
N ALA A 267 -13.14 -33.75 5.13
CA ALA A 267 -12.02 -34.46 5.72
C ALA A 267 -12.42 -34.97 7.12
N THR A 268 -12.36 -36.29 7.33
CA THR A 268 -12.27 -36.90 8.65
C THR A 268 -10.82 -37.23 8.96
N ALA A 269 -10.51 -37.58 10.21
CA ALA A 269 -9.18 -38.05 10.59
C ALA A 269 -8.75 -39.24 9.71
N GLU A 270 -9.61 -40.24 9.58
CA GLU A 270 -9.33 -41.47 8.83
C GLU A 270 -9.11 -41.18 7.35
N ALA A 271 -9.95 -40.33 6.74
CA ALA A 271 -9.81 -39.97 5.33
C ALA A 271 -8.50 -39.23 5.03
N LEU A 272 -8.07 -38.35 5.96
CA LEU A 272 -6.79 -37.64 5.86
C LEU A 272 -5.61 -38.61 6.00
N ILE A 273 -5.64 -39.48 7.00
CA ILE A 273 -4.59 -40.49 7.23
C ILE A 273 -4.51 -41.45 6.04
N GLN A 274 -5.66 -41.90 5.52
CA GLN A 274 -5.71 -42.76 4.36
C GLN A 274 -5.14 -42.08 3.11
N SER A 275 -5.41 -40.79 2.92
CA SER A 275 -4.84 -40.01 1.82
C SER A 275 -3.32 -39.86 1.96
N LEU A 276 -2.82 -39.59 3.17
CA LEU A 276 -1.38 -39.55 3.46
C LEU A 276 -0.71 -40.89 3.17
N ALA A 277 -1.28 -41.97 3.69
CA ALA A 277 -0.76 -43.32 3.48
C ALA A 277 -0.72 -43.69 2.00
N THR A 278 -1.79 -43.38 1.26
CA THR A 278 -1.87 -43.64 -0.19
C THR A 278 -0.82 -42.84 -0.96
N GLN A 279 -0.62 -41.56 -0.64
CA GLN A 279 0.33 -40.70 -1.35
C GLN A 279 1.79 -41.18 -1.20
N PHE A 280 2.13 -41.74 -0.04
CA PHE A 280 3.49 -42.23 0.25
C PHE A 280 3.62 -43.76 0.17
N ASN A 281 2.58 -44.44 -0.30
CA ASN A 281 2.53 -45.90 -0.39
C ASN A 281 2.88 -46.59 0.94
N LEU A 282 2.21 -46.15 2.02
CA LEU A 282 2.36 -46.67 3.38
C LEU A 282 1.14 -47.52 3.76
N ASN A 283 1.37 -48.48 4.64
CA ASN A 283 0.37 -49.25 5.36
C ASN A 283 -0.08 -48.50 6.61
N ILE A 284 -1.36 -48.63 6.97
CA ILE A 284 -1.95 -48.01 8.16
C ILE A 284 -2.17 -49.10 9.20
N LYS A 285 -1.58 -48.95 10.38
CA LYS A 285 -1.92 -49.72 11.57
C LYS A 285 -2.57 -48.80 12.58
N GLN A 286 -3.77 -49.16 13.01
CA GLN A 286 -4.45 -48.46 14.09
C GLN A 286 -4.22 -49.24 15.38
N ASN A 287 -3.44 -48.68 16.30
CA ASN A 287 -3.15 -49.33 17.57
C ASN A 287 -4.30 -49.19 18.57
N ASN A 288 -4.95 -48.02 18.59
CA ASN A 288 -6.14 -47.69 19.39
C ASN A 288 -6.96 -46.57 18.69
N ASP A 289 -8.10 -46.15 19.25
CA ASP A 289 -8.96 -45.08 18.72
C ASP A 289 -8.26 -43.72 18.49
N SER A 290 -7.05 -43.51 19.02
CA SER A 290 -6.34 -42.22 18.93
C SER A 290 -4.90 -42.32 18.46
N ILE A 291 -4.39 -43.51 18.11
CA ILE A 291 -2.99 -43.70 17.69
C ILE A 291 -2.94 -44.47 16.38
N PHE A 292 -2.31 -43.85 15.37
CA PHE A 292 -2.12 -44.41 14.04
C PHE A 292 -0.62 -44.50 13.72
N GLU A 293 -0.20 -45.64 13.18
CA GLU A 293 1.16 -45.90 12.70
C GLU A 293 1.13 -46.08 11.17
N LEU A 294 1.93 -45.28 10.47
CA LEU A 294 2.15 -45.37 9.03
C LEU A 294 3.52 -46.00 8.77
N GLU A 295 3.53 -47.16 8.12
CA GLU A 295 4.73 -47.97 7.89
C GLU A 295 4.85 -48.35 6.41
N LYS A 296 6.06 -48.65 5.90
CA LYS A 296 6.24 -49.16 4.52
C LYS A 296 5.70 -50.59 4.37
#